data_AF-A0A0D7WA83-F1
#
_entry.id   AF-A0A0D7WA83-F1
#
_cell.length_a   1.000
_cell.length_b   1.000
_cell.length_c   1.000
_cell.angle_alpha   90.00
_cell.angle_beta   90.00
_cell.angle_gamma   90.00
#
_symmetry.space_group_name_H-M   'P 1'
#
loop_
_entity.id
_entity.type
_entity.pdbx_description
1 polymer ?
#
loop_
_entity_poly.entity_id
_entity_poly.type
_entity_poly.pdbx_seq_one_letter_code
_entity_poly.pdbx_strand_id
1 'polypeptide(L)'
;MAQSNNDRRAERITQQAIEKIERTITLKEEEKKTFVTLKKEQLFKHFEIVEKYKADDPEMFREKINENNQKLNKSMFEAFGKTRAREILGAMKNK
;
A
#
# COMPACT_ATOMS: atom_id res chain seq x y z
N MET A 1 -14.88 -2.74 -19.61
CA MET A 1 -15.33 -2.23 -18.29
C MET A 1 -14.49 -1.01 -17.96
N ALA A 2 -15.09 0.14 -17.72
CA ALA A 2 -14.34 1.33 -17.33
C ALA A 2 -13.82 1.13 -15.89
N GLN A 3 -12.52 1.19 -15.68
CA GLN A 3 -11.94 1.26 -14.34
C GLN A 3 -12.53 2.44 -13.57
N SER A 4 -12.88 2.24 -12.31
CA SER A 4 -13.35 3.32 -11.45
C SER A 4 -12.22 4.35 -11.26
N ASN A 5 -12.57 5.59 -10.92
CA ASN A 5 -11.58 6.63 -10.61
C ASN A 5 -10.63 6.20 -9.48
N ASN A 6 -11.12 5.40 -8.53
CA ASN A 6 -10.32 4.85 -7.44
C ASN A 6 -9.32 3.80 -7.94
N ASP A 7 -9.68 2.97 -8.93
CA ASP A 7 -8.76 1.99 -9.51
C ASP A 7 -7.57 2.66 -10.19
N ARG A 8 -7.84 3.66 -11.05
CA ARG A 8 -6.78 4.43 -11.74
C ARG A 8 -5.87 5.14 -10.75
N ARG A 9 -6.46 5.67 -9.67
CA ARG A 9 -5.70 6.33 -8.59
C ARG A 9 -4.84 5.33 -7.83
N ALA A 10 -5.39 4.16 -7.48
CA ALA A 10 -4.66 3.11 -6.79
C ALA A 10 -3.48 2.61 -7.64
N GLU A 11 -3.69 2.43 -8.93
CA GLU A 11 -2.64 2.05 -9.89
C GLU A 11 -1.50 3.05 -9.94
N ARG A 12 -1.80 4.32 -10.16
CA ARG A 12 -0.79 5.37 -10.22
C ARG A 12 0.06 5.43 -8.95
N ILE A 13 -0.58 5.40 -7.78
CA ILE A 13 0.14 5.44 -6.49
C ILE A 13 0.98 4.18 -6.30
N THR A 14 0.47 3.03 -6.72
CA THR A 14 1.19 1.75 -6.63
C THR A 14 2.41 1.75 -7.55
N GLN A 15 2.28 2.23 -8.79
CA GLN A 15 3.39 2.37 -9.74
C GLN A 15 4.47 3.32 -9.20
N GLN A 16 4.08 4.49 -8.68
CA GLN A 16 5.03 5.41 -8.04
C GLN A 16 5.77 4.77 -6.86
N ALA A 17 5.09 3.93 -6.07
CA ALA A 17 5.73 3.20 -5.00
C ALA A 17 6.73 2.16 -5.52
N ILE A 18 6.41 1.44 -6.60
CA ILE A 18 7.32 0.48 -7.25
C ILE A 18 8.55 1.23 -7.77
N GLU A 19 8.37 2.29 -8.57
CA GLU A 19 9.48 3.08 -9.09
C GLU A 19 10.42 3.55 -7.98
N LYS A 20 9.85 3.99 -6.85
CA LYS A 20 10.61 4.42 -5.70
C LYS A 20 11.38 3.29 -5.02
N ILE A 21 10.75 2.13 -4.86
CA ILE A 21 11.41 0.93 -4.34
C ILE A 21 12.55 0.54 -5.27
N GLU A 22 12.31 0.52 -6.59
CA GLU A 22 13.26 0.12 -7.63
C GLU A 22 14.48 1.05 -7.78
N ARG A 23 14.39 2.29 -7.31
CA ARG A 23 15.56 3.17 -7.18
C ARG A 23 16.54 2.72 -6.10
N THR A 24 16.06 1.97 -5.10
CA THR A 24 16.86 1.55 -3.94
C THR A 24 17.19 0.06 -4.00
N ILE A 25 16.22 -0.78 -4.37
CA ILE A 25 16.34 -2.23 -4.44
C ILE A 25 15.62 -2.79 -5.67
N THR A 26 16.18 -3.79 -6.32
CA THR A 26 15.49 -4.46 -7.44
C THR A 26 14.40 -5.39 -6.91
N LEU A 27 13.17 -5.26 -7.42
CA LEU A 27 12.07 -6.18 -7.17
C LEU A 27 12.02 -7.24 -8.26
N LYS A 28 11.91 -8.52 -7.89
CA LYS A 28 11.60 -9.59 -8.85
C LYS A 28 10.17 -9.45 -9.37
N GLU A 29 9.86 -10.01 -10.54
CA GLU A 29 8.51 -9.91 -11.11
C GLU A 29 7.41 -10.44 -10.17
N GLU A 30 7.66 -11.54 -9.46
CA GLU A 30 6.73 -12.10 -8.48
C GLU A 30 6.53 -11.19 -7.26
N GLU A 31 7.62 -10.53 -6.82
CA GLU A 31 7.57 -9.55 -5.74
C GLU A 31 6.77 -8.32 -6.16
N LYS A 32 6.98 -7.83 -7.40
CA LYS A 32 6.18 -6.72 -7.96
C LYS A 32 4.71 -7.07 -8.03
N LYS A 33 4.35 -8.24 -8.57
CA LYS A 33 2.94 -8.67 -8.67
C LYS A 33 2.28 -8.73 -7.30
N THR A 34 2.95 -9.37 -6.34
CA THR A 34 2.43 -9.48 -4.98
C THR A 34 2.32 -8.12 -4.30
N PHE A 35 3.34 -7.26 -4.43
CA PHE A 35 3.31 -5.90 -3.90
C PHE A 35 2.19 -5.06 -4.50
N VAL A 36 1.97 -5.15 -5.82
CA VAL A 36 0.88 -4.44 -6.51
C VAL A 36 -0.46 -4.82 -5.91
N THR A 37 -0.72 -6.11 -5.74
CA THR A 37 -1.97 -6.61 -5.16
C THR A 37 -2.18 -6.09 -3.74
N LEU A 38 -1.19 -6.28 -2.87
CA LEU A 38 -1.27 -5.85 -1.47
C LEU A 38 -1.42 -4.33 -1.33
N LYS A 39 -0.69 -3.56 -2.15
CA LYS A 39 -0.71 -2.11 -2.11
C LYS A 39 -2.04 -1.56 -2.62
N LYS A 40 -2.59 -2.13 -3.70
CA LYS A 40 -3.91 -1.77 -4.21
C LYS A 40 -5.00 -2.04 -3.18
N GLU A 41 -5.00 -3.22 -2.55
CA GLU A 41 -5.97 -3.55 -1.48
C GLU A 41 -5.92 -2.54 -0.34
N GLN A 42 -4.70 -2.20 0.12
CA GLN A 42 -4.50 -1.19 1.16
C GLN A 42 -5.04 0.19 0.73
N LEU A 43 -4.83 0.59 -0.52
CA LEU A 43 -5.29 1.88 -1.04
C LEU A 43 -6.81 1.93 -1.21
N PHE A 44 -7.45 0.87 -1.68
CA PHE A 44 -8.91 0.81 -1.75
C PHE A 44 -9.53 0.98 -0.37
N LYS A 45 -9.03 0.22 0.60
CA LYS A 45 -9.50 0.35 1.99
C LYS A 45 -9.19 1.73 2.58
N HIS A 46 -8.06 2.34 2.22
CA HIS A 46 -7.75 3.71 2.60
C HIS A 46 -8.77 4.71 2.06
N PHE A 47 -9.18 4.57 0.79
CA PHE A 47 -10.19 5.46 0.20
C PHE A 47 -11.55 5.29 0.87
N GLU A 48 -11.96 4.07 1.19
CA GLU A 48 -13.19 3.82 1.96
C GLU A 48 -13.14 4.45 3.36
N ILE A 49 -12.01 4.32 4.07
CA ILE A 49 -11.83 4.92 5.39
C ILE A 49 -11.87 6.45 5.32
N VAL A 50 -11.26 7.03 4.28
CA VAL A 50 -11.30 8.48 4.04
C VAL A 50 -12.73 8.95 3.81
N GLU A 51 -13.50 8.25 2.98
CA GLU A 51 -14.89 8.60 2.67
C GLU A 51 -15.80 8.51 3.90
N LYS A 52 -15.57 7.50 4.76
CA LYS A 52 -16.44 7.23 5.93
C LYS A 52 -16.14 8.07 7.16
N TYR A 53 -14.88 8.42 7.41
CA TYR A 53 -14.47 8.92 8.74
C TYR A 53 -13.69 10.23 8.71
N LYS A 54 -13.07 10.61 7.58
CA LYS A 54 -12.12 11.73 7.58
C LYS A 54 -12.74 13.08 7.98
N ALA A 55 -13.99 13.32 7.57
CA ALA A 55 -14.68 14.58 7.85
C ALA A 55 -15.38 14.56 9.21
N ASP A 56 -16.00 13.43 9.56
CA ASP A 56 -16.95 13.33 10.67
C ASP A 56 -16.32 12.80 11.98
N ASP A 57 -15.30 11.93 11.88
CA ASP A 57 -14.68 11.31 13.05
C ASP A 57 -13.15 11.16 12.86
N PRO A 58 -12.38 12.22 13.19
CA PRO A 58 -10.93 12.24 13.02
C PRO A 58 -10.19 11.20 13.89
N GLU A 59 -10.74 10.81 15.03
CA GLU A 59 -10.13 9.80 15.90
C GLU A 59 -10.29 8.41 15.29
N MET A 60 -11.51 8.05 14.88
CA MET A 60 -11.78 6.78 14.20
C MET A 60 -11.05 6.70 12.86
N PHE A 61 -10.94 7.81 12.13
CA PHE A 61 -10.13 7.89 10.91
C PHE A 61 -8.67 7.49 11.18
N ARG A 62 -8.03 8.07 12.21
CA ARG A 62 -6.63 7.76 12.56
C ARG A 62 -6.47 6.30 12.95
N GLU A 63 -7.38 5.76 13.76
CA GLU A 63 -7.36 4.37 14.18
C GLU A 63 -7.45 3.42 12.99
N LYS A 64 -8.45 3.60 12.11
CA LYS A 64 -8.66 2.73 10.95
C LYS A 64 -7.53 2.82 9.93
N ILE A 65 -6.92 4.00 9.76
CA ILE A 65 -5.73 4.13 8.92
C ILE A 65 -4.55 3.36 9.52
N ASN A 66 -4.35 3.43 10.83
CA ASN A 66 -3.29 2.67 11.50
C ASN A 66 -3.51 1.16 11.36
N GLU A 67 -4.73 0.66 11.58
CA GLU A 67 -5.08 -0.74 11.35
C GLU A 67 -4.82 -1.18 9.91
N ASN A 68 -5.22 -0.36 8.93
CA ASN A 68 -5.01 -0.65 7.51
C ASN A 68 -3.50 -0.73 7.15
N ASN A 69 -2.69 0.18 7.70
CA ASN A 69 -1.24 0.17 7.52
C ASN A 69 -0.58 -1.04 8.20
N GLN A 70 -1.04 -1.41 9.41
CA GLN A 70 -0.56 -2.61 10.10
C GLN A 70 -0.91 -3.88 9.32
N LYS A 71 -2.12 -3.96 8.75
CA LYS A 71 -2.54 -5.08 7.89
C LYS A 71 -1.60 -5.22 6.69
N LEU A 72 -1.30 -4.12 5.99
CA LEU A 72 -0.33 -4.15 4.90
C LEU A 72 1.03 -4.67 5.36
N ASN A 73 1.58 -4.15 6.47
CA ASN A 73 2.88 -4.60 6.98
C ASN A 73 2.88 -6.09 7.31
N LYS A 74 1.80 -6.59 7.92
CA LYS A 74 1.64 -8.01 8.23
C LYS A 74 1.60 -8.86 6.97
N SER A 75 0.77 -8.49 5.99
CA SER A 75 0.68 -9.22 4.72
C SER A 75 1.99 -9.17 3.91
N MET A 76 2.73 -8.07 3.98
CA MET A 76 4.08 -7.97 3.40
C MET A 76 5.05 -8.93 4.08
N PHE A 77 5.01 -9.03 5.42
CA PHE A 77 5.87 -9.95 6.19
C PHE A 77 5.53 -11.42 5.90
N GLU A 78 4.25 -11.74 5.73
CA GLU A 78 3.78 -13.08 5.36
C GLU A 78 4.18 -13.43 3.92
N ALA A 79 4.08 -12.49 2.98
CA ALA A 79 4.37 -12.72 1.56
C ALA A 79 5.87 -12.81 1.24
N PHE A 80 6.71 -11.98 1.85
CA PHE A 80 8.13 -11.85 1.49
C PHE A 80 9.08 -12.31 2.60
N GLY A 81 8.57 -12.59 3.79
CA GLY A 81 9.38 -12.78 4.98
C GLY A 81 9.83 -11.45 5.61
N LYS A 82 10.16 -11.51 6.90
CA LYS A 82 10.44 -10.33 7.74
C LYS A 82 11.58 -9.46 7.21
N THR A 83 12.66 -10.06 6.71
CA THR A 83 13.83 -9.32 6.21
C THR A 83 13.49 -8.58 4.92
N ARG A 84 13.05 -9.32 3.90
CA ARG A 84 12.79 -8.76 2.58
C ARG A 84 11.67 -7.73 2.58
N ALA A 85 10.61 -7.98 3.34
CA ALA A 85 9.53 -7.03 3.48
C ALA A 85 9.97 -5.72 4.16
N ARG A 86 10.89 -5.77 5.12
CA ARG A 86 11.46 -4.55 5.72
C ARG A 86 12.30 -3.75 4.73
N GLU A 87 13.07 -4.42 3.87
CA GLU A 87 13.81 -3.74 2.80
C GLU A 87 12.84 -3.02 1.85
N ILE A 88 11.80 -3.70 1.40
CA ILE A 88 10.78 -3.14 0.50
C ILE A 88 10.04 -1.96 1.15
N LEU A 89 9.56 -2.14 2.37
CA LEU A 89 8.85 -1.08 3.11
C LEU A 89 9.78 0.10 3.45
N GLY A 90 11.06 -0.16 3.70
CA GLY A 90 12.09 0.85 3.93
C GLY A 90 12.37 1.67 2.68
N ALA A 91 12.59 1.02 1.54
CA ALA A 91 12.80 1.65 0.25
C ALA A 91 11.61 2.52 -0.18
N MET A 92 10.37 2.09 0.14
CA MET A 92 9.17 2.88 -0.09
C MET A 92 9.12 4.18 0.74
N LYS A 93 9.70 4.19 1.96
CA LYS A 93 9.67 5.34 2.88
C LYS A 93 10.80 6.35 2.64
N ASN A 94 12.00 5.90 2.31
CA ASN A 94 13.17 6.78 2.11
C ASN A 94 12.92 7.79 1.00
N LYS A 95 13.22 9.08 1.22
CA LYS A 95 12.87 10.19 0.32
C LYS A 95 13.65 10.15 -0.98
#